data_AF-A0A820FDV0-F1
#
_entry.id   AF-A0A820FDV0-F1
#
_cell.length_a   1.000
_cell.length_b   1.000
_cell.length_c   1.000
_cell.angle_alpha   90.00
_cell.angle_beta   90.00
_cell.angle_gamma   90.00
#
_symmetry.space_group_name_H-M   'P 1'
#
loop_
_entity.id
_entity.type
_entity.pdbx_description
1 polymer ?
#
loop_
_entity_poly.entity_id
_entity_poly.type
_entity_poly.pdbx_seq_one_letter_code
_entity_poly.pdbx_strand_id
1 'polypeptide(L)'
;IRFQPYIQISSLFAVIQILFFGSIFSLLTKFKLGIQCLLKYPGLFSGGCVTHEGPTRAECEQASFKMTFVTHTENKQKLTHELTGPDPGYLGTSKMLIACAVMLLKENDRLPVKGGVLTPGAAFGRTILMDYLEKEGFSMTRK
;
A
#
# COMPACT_ATOMS: atom_id res chain seq x y z
N ILE A 1 -5.93 -0.27 18.87
CA ILE A 1 -6.22 0.37 17.55
C ILE A 1 -7.14 -0.57 16.79
N ARG A 2 -8.35 -0.13 16.39
CA ARG A 2 -9.23 -0.91 15.50
C ARG A 2 -9.03 -0.40 14.08
N PHE A 3 -8.52 -1.25 13.19
CA PHE A 3 -8.29 -0.94 11.78
C PHE A 3 -9.33 -1.71 10.94
N GLN A 4 -10.08 -0.98 10.12
CA GLN A 4 -11.08 -1.55 9.22
C GLN A 4 -10.82 -0.99 7.81
N PRO A 5 -10.24 -1.79 6.91
CA PRO A 5 -10.06 -1.39 5.52
C PRO A 5 -11.38 -1.53 4.76
N TYR A 6 -11.69 -0.53 3.94
CA TYR A 6 -12.82 -0.54 3.03
C TYR A 6 -12.32 -0.26 1.62
N ILE A 7 -12.89 -0.95 0.64
CA ILE A 7 -12.65 -0.70 -0.78
C ILE A 7 -13.93 -0.11 -1.35
N GLN A 8 -13.84 1.05 -1.97
CA GLN A 8 -14.95 1.68 -2.68
C GLN A 8 -14.83 1.38 -4.17
N ILE A 9 -15.87 0.79 -4.75
CA ILE A 9 -15.95 0.48 -6.18
C ILE A 9 -17.14 1.24 -6.75
N SER A 10 -16.89 2.07 -7.76
CA SER A 10 -17.91 3.00 -8.28
C SER A 10 -18.99 2.33 -9.14
N SER A 11 -18.84 1.05 -9.49
CA SER A 11 -19.73 0.33 -10.40
C SER A 11 -20.16 -1.01 -9.82
N LEU A 12 -21.48 -1.23 -9.74
CA LEU A 12 -22.05 -2.52 -9.32
C LEU A 12 -21.66 -3.64 -10.29
N PHE A 13 -21.57 -3.34 -11.59
CA PHE A 13 -21.13 -4.31 -12.60
C PHE A 13 -19.68 -4.75 -12.34
N ALA A 14 -18.78 -3.83 -12.00
CA ALA A 14 -17.40 -4.16 -11.66
C ALA A 14 -17.32 -5.06 -10.40
N VAL A 15 -18.20 -4.84 -9.41
CA VAL A 15 -18.30 -5.73 -8.23
C VAL A 15 -18.69 -7.15 -8.65
N ILE A 16 -19.69 -7.30 -9.51
CA ILE A 16 -20.13 -8.61 -10.01
C ILE A 16 -18.99 -9.32 -10.75
N GLN A 17 -18.25 -8.60 -11.61
CA GLN A 17 -17.08 -9.16 -12.30
C GLN A 17 -16.02 -9.63 -11.32
N ILE A 18 -15.66 -8.81 -10.32
CA ILE A 18 -14.66 -9.18 -9.30
C ILE A 18 -15.10 -10.43 -8.52
N LEU A 19 -16.37 -10.51 -8.12
CA LEU A 19 -16.89 -11.69 -7.42
C LEU A 19 -16.86 -12.94 -8.30
N PHE A 20 -17.20 -12.81 -9.58
CA PHE A 20 -17.16 -13.91 -10.54
C PHE A 20 -15.72 -14.42 -10.75
N PHE A 21 -14.79 -13.53 -11.12
CA PHE A 21 -13.38 -13.89 -11.27
C PHE A 21 -12.77 -14.41 -9.98
N GLY A 22 -13.09 -13.80 -8.83
CA GLY A 22 -12.64 -14.22 -7.52
C GLY A 22 -13.13 -15.63 -7.15
N SER A 23 -14.36 -15.99 -7.54
CA SER A 23 -14.92 -17.32 -7.32
C SER A 23 -14.22 -18.37 -8.18
N ILE A 24 -13.98 -18.08 -9.46
CA ILE A 24 -13.20 -18.96 -10.36
C ILE A 24 -11.78 -19.14 -9.83
N PHE A 25 -11.12 -18.05 -9.46
CA PHE A 25 -9.77 -18.08 -8.91
C PHE A 25 -9.72 -18.90 -7.62
N SER A 26 -10.68 -18.71 -6.70
CA SER A 26 -10.81 -19.46 -5.45
C SER A 26 -11.07 -20.96 -5.67
N LEU A 27 -11.76 -21.32 -6.75
CA LEU A 27 -11.93 -22.73 -7.13
C LEU A 27 -10.63 -23.32 -7.69
N LEU A 28 -9.95 -22.61 -8.59
CA LEU A 28 -8.72 -23.07 -9.22
C LEU A 28 -7.56 -23.23 -8.24
N THR A 29 -7.47 -22.35 -7.22
CA THR A 29 -6.43 -22.45 -6.18
C THR A 29 -6.58 -23.67 -5.28
N LYS A 30 -7.72 -24.38 -5.29
CA LYS A 30 -7.89 -25.64 -4.54
C LYS A 30 -7.23 -26.84 -5.22
N PHE A 31 -6.95 -26.76 -6.52
CA PHE A 31 -6.37 -27.86 -7.28
C PHE A 31 -4.91 -27.54 -7.63
N LYS A 32 -4.01 -28.50 -7.42
CA LYS A 32 -2.58 -28.33 -7.74
C LYS A 32 -2.35 -27.95 -9.21
N LEU A 33 -3.10 -28.57 -10.12
CA LEU A 33 -3.05 -28.25 -11.56
C LEU A 33 -3.61 -26.84 -11.85
N GLY A 34 -4.66 -26.43 -11.13
CA GLY A 34 -5.23 -25.08 -11.25
C GLY A 34 -4.25 -24.00 -10.81
N ILE A 35 -3.57 -24.18 -9.68
CA ILE A 35 -2.48 -23.29 -9.23
C ILE A 35 -1.37 -23.24 -10.29
N GLN A 36 -0.91 -24.40 -10.79
CA GLN A 36 0.14 -24.44 -11.81
C GLN A 36 -0.26 -23.69 -13.08
N CYS A 37 -1.52 -23.81 -13.52
CA CYS A 37 -2.04 -23.06 -14.66
C CYS A 37 -2.10 -21.55 -14.39
N LEU A 38 -2.61 -21.13 -13.23
CA LEU A 38 -2.69 -19.72 -12.84
C LEU A 38 -1.30 -19.06 -12.79
N LEU A 39 -0.31 -19.78 -12.24
CA LEU A 39 1.06 -19.29 -12.15
C LEU A 39 1.77 -19.28 -13.51
N LYS A 40 1.50 -20.26 -14.39
CA LYS A 40 2.16 -20.33 -15.70
C LYS A 40 1.61 -19.33 -16.71
N TYR A 41 0.33 -18.96 -16.60
CA TYR A 41 -0.35 -18.06 -17.55
C TYR A 41 -1.09 -16.91 -16.86
N PRO A 42 -0.42 -16.10 -16.01
CA PRO A 42 -1.07 -15.04 -15.25
C PRO A 42 -1.77 -14.03 -16.17
N GLY A 43 -1.16 -13.67 -17.30
CA GLY A 43 -1.75 -12.75 -18.27
C GLY A 43 -3.06 -13.25 -18.90
N LEU A 44 -3.21 -14.57 -19.10
CA LEU A 44 -4.47 -15.13 -19.60
C LEU A 44 -5.58 -15.00 -18.56
N PHE A 45 -5.27 -15.31 -17.30
CA PHE A 45 -6.25 -15.30 -16.21
C PHE A 45 -6.52 -13.90 -15.64
N SER A 46 -5.64 -12.94 -15.88
CA SER A 46 -5.80 -11.55 -15.48
C SER A 46 -6.23 -10.62 -16.63
N GLY A 47 -6.48 -11.15 -17.84
CA GLY A 47 -6.80 -10.34 -19.01
C GLY A 47 -5.70 -9.35 -19.43
N GLY A 48 -4.43 -9.71 -19.21
CA GLY A 48 -3.25 -8.89 -19.52
C GLY A 48 -2.81 -7.96 -18.38
N CYS A 49 -3.60 -7.82 -17.32
CA CYS A 49 -3.26 -6.91 -16.20
C CYS A 49 -2.05 -7.34 -15.36
N VAL A 50 -1.70 -8.63 -15.34
CA VAL A 50 -0.59 -9.18 -14.57
C VAL A 50 0.26 -10.06 -15.49
N THR A 51 1.56 -9.78 -15.54
CA THR A 51 2.53 -10.51 -16.34
C THR A 51 3.69 -10.96 -15.47
N HIS A 52 4.51 -11.87 -15.98
CA HIS A 52 5.74 -12.28 -15.30
C HIS A 52 6.82 -11.18 -15.29
N GLU A 53 6.77 -10.25 -16.25
CA GLU A 53 7.72 -9.16 -16.38
C GLU A 53 7.43 -8.02 -15.38
N GLY A 54 6.22 -8.00 -14.81
CA GLY A 54 5.76 -6.92 -13.96
C GLY A 54 5.48 -5.63 -14.75
N PRO A 55 5.18 -4.52 -14.05
CA PRO A 55 4.99 -3.24 -14.69
C PRO A 55 6.32 -2.68 -15.22
N THR A 56 6.25 -1.98 -16.34
CA THR A 56 7.35 -1.20 -16.88
C THR A 56 7.69 -0.02 -15.97
N ARG A 57 8.91 0.49 -16.10
CA ARG A 57 9.34 1.67 -15.34
C ARG A 57 8.42 2.89 -15.58
N ALA A 58 8.01 3.11 -16.82
CA ALA A 58 7.12 4.22 -17.17
C ALA A 58 5.74 4.08 -16.49
N GLU A 59 5.18 2.87 -16.43
CA GLU A 59 3.92 2.60 -15.72
C GLU A 59 4.07 2.88 -14.21
N CYS A 60 5.18 2.47 -13.60
CA CYS A 60 5.47 2.78 -12.20
C CYS A 60 5.64 4.29 -11.96
N GLU A 61 6.30 5.02 -12.87
CA GLU A 61 6.50 6.47 -12.76
C GLU A 61 5.19 7.27 -12.92
N GLN A 62 4.23 6.74 -13.68
CA GLN A 62 2.91 7.35 -13.88
C GLN A 62 1.88 6.95 -12.81
N ALA A 63 2.08 5.81 -12.14
CA ALA A 63 1.19 5.34 -11.10
C ALA A 63 1.31 6.18 -9.82
N SER A 64 0.18 6.31 -9.12
CA SER A 64 0.06 7.02 -7.85
C SER A 64 -0.99 6.35 -6.97
N PHE A 65 -0.96 6.63 -5.68
CA PHE A 65 -2.01 6.19 -4.77
C PHE A 65 -2.60 7.34 -3.97
N LYS A 66 -3.80 7.10 -3.46
CA LYS A 66 -4.51 7.98 -2.54
C LYS A 66 -5.20 7.15 -1.48
N MET A 67 -4.94 7.46 -0.22
CA MET A 67 -5.56 6.79 0.92
C MET A 67 -6.20 7.85 1.83
N THR A 68 -7.43 7.60 2.25
CA THR A 68 -8.11 8.43 3.25
C THR A 68 -8.18 7.67 4.57
N PHE A 69 -7.53 8.21 5.59
CA PHE A 69 -7.56 7.70 6.95
C PHE A 69 -8.64 8.44 7.75
N VAL A 70 -9.63 7.70 8.23
CA VAL A 70 -10.65 8.21 9.13
C VAL A 70 -10.39 7.63 10.51
N THR A 71 -10.11 8.50 11.48
CA THR A 71 -9.83 8.11 12.86
C THR A 71 -10.82 8.77 13.81
N HIS A 72 -11.14 8.05 14.90
CA HIS A 72 -11.98 8.56 15.98
C HIS A 72 -11.16 8.63 17.26
N THR A 73 -11.10 9.81 17.87
CA THR A 73 -10.41 9.99 19.16
C THR A 73 -11.24 9.44 20.31
N GLU A 74 -10.65 9.32 21.50
CA GLU A 74 -11.37 8.92 22.72
C GLU A 74 -12.57 9.83 23.02
N ASN A 75 -12.45 11.11 22.68
CA ASN A 75 -13.52 12.11 22.78
C ASN A 75 -14.55 12.04 21.62
N LYS A 76 -14.56 10.93 20.85
CA LYS A 76 -15.42 10.70 19.67
C LYS A 76 -15.29 11.73 18.55
N GLN A 77 -14.23 12.54 18.54
CA GLN A 77 -13.98 13.47 17.45
C GLN A 77 -13.48 12.70 16.22
N LYS A 78 -14.08 12.99 15.06
CA LYS A 78 -13.66 12.43 13.78
C LYS A 78 -12.52 13.27 13.21
N LEU A 79 -11.40 12.63 12.91
CA LEU A 79 -10.26 13.21 12.21
C LEU A 79 -10.12 12.49 10.87
N THR A 80 -9.98 13.25 9.79
CA THR A 80 -9.79 12.71 8.45
C THR A 80 -8.48 13.23 7.89
N HIS A 81 -7.62 12.31 7.45
CA HIS A 81 -6.36 12.64 6.78
C HIS A 81 -6.35 11.98 5.40
N GLU A 82 -5.85 12.68 4.40
CA GLU A 82 -5.58 12.14 3.09
C GLU A 82 -4.07 12.03 2.87
N LEU A 83 -3.62 10.86 2.44
CA LEU A 83 -2.25 10.59 2.03
C LEU A 83 -2.23 10.31 0.53
N THR A 84 -1.39 11.04 -0.20
CA THR A 84 -1.08 10.77 -1.60
C THR A 84 0.40 10.49 -1.76
N GLY A 85 0.75 9.75 -2.80
CA GLY A 85 2.12 9.46 -3.12
C GLY A 85 2.29 8.78 -4.48
N PRO A 86 3.55 8.60 -4.92
CA PRO A 86 3.88 7.85 -6.13
C PRO A 86 3.53 6.38 -5.96
N ASP A 87 3.59 5.61 -7.05
CA ASP A 87 3.31 4.17 -7.11
C ASP A 87 3.42 3.39 -5.77
N PRO A 88 2.32 2.74 -5.32
CA PRO A 88 2.29 2.04 -4.04
C PRO A 88 3.06 0.70 -4.04
N GLY A 89 3.45 0.17 -5.21
CA GLY A 89 4.03 -1.18 -5.32
C GLY A 89 5.55 -1.23 -5.34
N TYR A 90 6.20 -0.27 -5.99
CA TYR A 90 7.61 -0.29 -6.35
C TYR A 90 8.31 1.00 -5.95
N LEU A 91 8.09 2.10 -6.67
CA LEU A 91 8.87 3.32 -6.49
C LEU A 91 8.55 4.00 -5.16
N GLY A 92 7.27 4.16 -4.83
CA GLY A 92 6.85 4.75 -3.57
C GLY A 92 7.29 3.92 -2.37
N THR A 93 7.07 2.60 -2.40
CA THR A 93 7.48 1.72 -1.30
C THR A 93 8.99 1.68 -1.10
N SER A 94 9.77 1.70 -2.19
CA SER A 94 11.23 1.80 -2.10
C SER A 94 11.68 3.12 -1.46
N LYS A 95 11.08 4.25 -1.86
CA LYS A 95 11.35 5.57 -1.25
C LYS A 95 11.01 5.60 0.24
N MET A 96 9.88 5.01 0.64
CA MET A 96 9.50 4.87 2.05
C MET A 96 10.53 4.08 2.86
N LEU A 97 11.01 2.95 2.31
CA LEU A 97 12.01 2.12 2.97
C LEU A 97 13.35 2.85 3.13
N ILE A 98 13.80 3.56 2.07
CA ILE A 98 15.01 4.38 2.12
C ILE A 98 14.87 5.50 3.15
N ALA A 99 13.73 6.18 3.20
CA ALA A 99 13.47 7.23 4.17
C ALA A 99 13.57 6.70 5.61
N CYS A 100 12.98 5.53 5.90
CA CYS A 100 13.12 4.84 7.19
C CYS A 100 14.60 4.55 7.50
N ALA A 101 15.37 4.03 6.55
CA ALA A 101 16.80 3.77 6.74
C ALA A 101 17.60 5.05 7.04
N VAL A 102 17.29 6.15 6.35
CA VAL A 102 17.90 7.46 6.61
C VAL A 102 17.57 7.96 8.02
N MET A 103 16.32 7.78 8.49
CA MET A 103 15.94 8.16 9.86
C MET A 103 16.69 7.33 10.91
N LEU A 104 16.84 6.03 10.69
CA LEU A 104 17.60 5.16 11.60
C LEU A 104 19.07 5.59 11.73
N LEU A 105 19.67 6.06 10.64
CA LEU A 105 21.07 6.50 10.59
C LEU A 105 21.27 7.92 11.13
N LYS A 106 20.39 8.85 10.76
CA LYS A 106 20.59 10.30 11.02
C LYS A 106 19.83 10.83 12.23
N GLU A 107 18.76 10.18 12.66
CA GLU A 107 17.91 10.62 13.78
C GLU A 107 17.80 9.53 14.87
N ASN A 108 18.89 8.79 15.09
CA ASN A 108 18.93 7.70 16.07
C ASN A 108 18.56 8.16 17.50
N ASP A 109 18.92 9.38 17.86
CA ASP A 109 18.62 10.04 19.12
C ASP A 109 17.12 10.33 19.32
N ARG A 110 16.34 10.41 18.24
CA ARG A 110 14.90 10.65 18.26
C ARG A 110 14.07 9.37 18.28
N LEU A 111 14.70 8.21 18.11
CA LEU A 111 14.04 6.92 18.21
C LEU A 111 13.65 6.63 19.67
N PRO A 112 12.47 6.03 19.93
CA PRO A 112 11.97 5.83 21.29
C PRO A 112 12.79 4.81 22.09
N VAL A 113 13.47 3.88 21.43
CA VAL A 113 14.32 2.84 22.04
C VAL A 113 15.49 2.54 21.12
N LYS A 114 16.59 2.05 21.70
CA LYS A 114 17.84 1.72 20.98
C LYS A 114 17.83 0.35 20.26
N GLY A 115 16.76 -0.43 20.41
CA GLY A 115 16.65 -1.76 19.81
C GLY A 115 15.28 -2.43 20.03
N GLY A 116 15.10 -3.61 19.43
CA GLY A 116 13.84 -4.35 19.44
C GLY A 116 13.09 -4.27 18.12
N VAL A 117 11.84 -4.73 18.11
CA VAL A 117 10.96 -4.71 16.93
C VAL A 117 9.89 -3.65 17.16
N LEU A 118 9.89 -2.62 16.32
CA LEU A 118 8.94 -1.52 16.37
C LEU A 118 8.17 -1.44 15.07
N THR A 119 6.90 -1.04 15.15
CA THR A 119 6.17 -0.59 13.97
C THR A 119 6.71 0.78 13.53
N PRO A 120 6.66 1.11 12.23
CA PRO A 120 7.13 2.42 11.74
C PRO A 120 6.47 3.61 12.46
N GLY A 121 5.16 3.52 12.76
CA GLY A 121 4.45 4.56 13.50
C GLY A 121 4.96 4.76 14.93
N ALA A 122 5.41 3.69 15.60
CA ALA A 122 6.04 3.80 16.91
C ALA A 122 7.48 4.32 16.82
N ALA A 123 8.24 3.84 15.82
CA ALA A 123 9.67 4.17 15.67
C ALA A 123 9.90 5.63 15.23
N PHE A 124 9.14 6.10 14.25
CA PHE A 124 9.45 7.32 13.51
C PHE A 124 8.54 8.51 13.84
N GLY A 125 7.58 8.36 14.75
CA GLY A 125 6.59 9.40 15.06
C GLY A 125 7.17 10.72 15.60
N ARG A 126 8.44 10.73 16.03
CA ARG A 126 9.17 11.93 16.50
C ARG A 126 10.29 12.38 15.56
N THR A 127 10.39 11.78 14.39
CA THR A 127 11.45 12.05 13.39
C THR A 127 10.95 12.95 12.27
N ILE A 128 11.84 13.46 11.43
CA ILE A 128 11.50 14.23 10.21
C ILE A 128 11.07 13.35 9.02
N LEU A 129 10.64 12.11 9.26
CA LEU A 129 10.32 11.16 8.20
C LEU A 129 9.32 11.73 7.18
N MET A 130 8.28 12.42 7.64
CA MET A 130 7.28 13.01 6.75
C MET A 130 7.85 14.15 5.91
N ASP A 131 8.63 15.06 6.50
CA ASP A 131 9.31 16.14 5.76
C ASP A 131 10.25 15.60 4.67
N TYR A 132 10.91 14.46 4.94
CA TYR A 132 11.74 13.78 3.96
C TYR A 132 10.89 13.18 2.83
N LEU A 133 9.79 12.50 3.16
CA LEU A 133 8.89 11.90 2.18
C LEU A 133 8.17 12.95 1.33
N GLU A 134 7.86 14.12 1.88
CA GLU A 134 7.26 15.21 1.10
C GLU A 134 8.16 15.66 -0.04
N LYS A 135 9.49 15.72 0.19
CA LYS A 135 10.47 16.01 -0.88
C LYS A 135 10.52 14.92 -1.95
N GLU A 136 10.11 13.71 -1.60
CA GLU A 136 10.12 12.54 -2.49
C GLU A 136 8.78 12.32 -3.24
N GLY A 137 7.83 13.25 -3.09
CA GLY A 137 6.56 13.26 -3.82
C GLY A 137 5.37 12.70 -3.03
N PHE A 138 5.50 12.52 -1.72
CA PHE A 138 4.36 12.20 -0.85
C PHE A 138 3.69 13.47 -0.34
N SER A 139 2.41 13.40 0.00
CA SER A 139 1.72 14.52 0.66
C SER A 139 0.67 14.00 1.63
N MET A 140 0.63 14.59 2.82
CA MET A 140 -0.38 14.30 3.83
C MET A 140 -1.14 15.58 4.18
N THR A 141 -2.45 15.57 3.97
CA THR A 141 -3.32 16.71 4.26
C THR A 141 -4.40 16.33 5.26
N ARG A 142 -4.80 17.28 6.11
CA ARG A 142 -5.98 17.12 6.97
C ARG A 142 -7.22 17.60 6.19
N LYS A 143 -8.25 16.77 6.16
CA LYS A 143 -9.57 17.11 5.61
C LYS A 143 -10.53 17.56 6.69
#